data_AF-A0A949HNH9-F1
#
_entry.id   AF-A0A949HNH9-F1
#
_cell.length_a   1.000
_cell.length_b   1.000
_cell.length_c   1.000
_cell.angle_alpha   90.00
_cell.angle_beta   90.00
_cell.angle_gamma   90.00
#
_symmetry.space_group_name_H-M   'P 1'
#
loop_
_entity.id
_entity.type
_entity.pdbx_description
1 polymer ?
#
loop_
_entity_poly.entity_id
_entity_poly.type
_entity_poly.pdbx_seq_one_letter_code
_entity_poly.pdbx_strand_id
1 'polypeptide(L)'
;SASASEIFAGAIQDYERGLIVGDPKSHGKGTVQTLLDLAPAAFGIGAAKPQGALKLTIQQFYLPDGRSTQLEGVSSDVILPSMTAEMDISETDLDYPLPMDTVKAQPHKHYSMVDSAIKSTLQSLSAERIAKNTDFGKLLGRIEAYRKQKNEKLIPLKESDYMARRKETSMEKEEEKQFDNKAERDKIFLSDFYNEEILNVAVDYVKSLAAANLLVTK
;
A
#
# COMPACT_ATOMS: atom_id res chain seq x y z
N SER A 1 2.96 -0.13 -0.04
CA SER A 1 3.91 -0.40 -1.15
C SER A 1 4.33 0.90 -1.82
N ALA A 2 5.59 1.02 -2.29
CA ALA A 2 6.10 2.26 -2.91
C ALA A 2 7.13 2.00 -4.04
N SER A 3 7.22 2.91 -5.01
CA SER A 3 8.24 2.91 -6.09
C SER A 3 8.19 1.66 -6.98
N ALA A 4 9.24 0.83 -7.02
CA ALA A 4 9.33 -0.34 -7.89
C ALA A 4 8.15 -1.33 -7.74
N SER A 5 7.61 -1.47 -6.52
CA SER A 5 6.42 -2.29 -6.28
C SER A 5 5.17 -1.72 -6.96
N GLU A 6 5.06 -0.40 -7.07
CA GLU A 6 3.94 0.28 -7.75
C GLU A 6 4.09 0.19 -9.27
N ILE A 7 5.32 0.24 -9.80
CA ILE A 7 5.59 -0.04 -11.22
C ILE A 7 5.13 -1.45 -11.58
N PHE A 8 5.49 -2.43 -10.75
CA PHE A 8 5.10 -3.82 -10.98
C PHE A 8 3.59 -4.02 -10.88
N ALA A 9 2.96 -3.57 -9.79
CA ALA A 9 1.52 -3.71 -9.59
C ALA A 9 0.70 -2.97 -10.68
N GLY A 10 1.10 -1.74 -11.00
CA GLY A 10 0.45 -0.94 -12.05
C GLY A 10 0.58 -1.59 -13.43
N ALA A 11 1.76 -2.12 -13.77
CA ALA A 11 1.91 -2.86 -15.02
C ALA A 11 1.07 -4.15 -15.05
N ILE A 12 0.97 -4.90 -13.95
CA ILE A 12 0.10 -6.08 -13.89
C ILE A 12 -1.38 -5.70 -14.12
N GLN A 13 -1.82 -4.55 -13.59
CA GLN A 13 -3.16 -4.02 -13.75
C GLN A 13 -3.43 -3.54 -15.20
N ASP A 14 -2.55 -2.71 -15.77
CA ASP A 14 -2.70 -2.19 -17.14
C ASP A 14 -2.70 -3.33 -18.19
N TYR A 15 -1.87 -4.35 -18.00
CA TYR A 15 -1.88 -5.56 -18.84
C TYR A 15 -3.10 -6.48 -18.59
N GLU A 16 -3.96 -6.18 -17.62
CA GLU A 16 -5.05 -7.05 -17.15
C GLU A 16 -4.57 -8.48 -16.87
N ARG A 17 -3.34 -8.59 -16.32
CA ARG A 17 -2.64 -9.87 -16.17
C ARG A 17 -2.90 -10.54 -14.81
N GLY A 18 -3.26 -9.76 -13.81
CA GLY A 18 -3.41 -10.25 -12.45
C GLY A 18 -4.15 -9.26 -11.57
N LEU A 19 -4.72 -9.79 -10.50
CA LEU A 19 -5.52 -9.06 -9.54
C LEU A 19 -4.63 -8.34 -8.52
N ILE A 20 -4.93 -7.08 -8.22
CA ILE A 20 -4.29 -6.32 -7.14
C ILE A 20 -5.16 -6.38 -5.89
N VAL A 21 -4.59 -6.80 -4.75
CA VAL A 21 -5.31 -6.96 -3.48
C VAL A 21 -4.55 -6.26 -2.36
N GLY A 22 -5.26 -5.54 -1.50
CA GLY A 22 -4.70 -4.90 -0.30
C GLY A 22 -5.34 -3.56 0.02
N ASP A 23 -4.55 -2.60 0.49
CA ASP A 23 -4.99 -1.24 0.80
C ASP A 23 -5.72 -0.57 -0.39
N PRO A 24 -6.61 0.42 -0.15
CA PRO A 24 -7.33 1.10 -1.24
C PRO A 24 -6.42 1.63 -2.35
N LYS A 25 -5.24 2.14 -1.97
CA LYS A 25 -4.17 2.59 -2.87
C LYS A 25 -2.80 2.38 -2.24
N SER A 26 -1.77 2.29 -3.08
CA SER A 26 -0.37 2.32 -2.64
C SER A 26 0.13 3.75 -2.32
N HIS A 27 1.40 3.90 -1.98
CA HIS A 27 1.99 5.15 -1.45
C HIS A 27 1.87 6.35 -2.40
N GLY A 28 1.97 6.13 -3.70
CA GLY A 28 1.90 7.17 -4.72
C GLY A 28 3.25 7.77 -5.10
N LYS A 29 4.35 7.02 -4.98
CA LYS A 29 5.68 7.52 -5.34
C LYS A 29 5.91 7.27 -6.83
N GLY A 30 5.91 8.32 -7.64
CA GLY A 30 6.11 8.28 -9.10
C GLY A 30 7.46 8.82 -9.58
N THR A 31 8.42 9.01 -8.66
CA THR A 31 9.71 9.68 -8.95
C THR A 31 10.92 8.80 -8.66
N VAL A 32 11.97 9.00 -9.46
CA VAL A 32 13.30 8.39 -9.28
C VAL A 32 14.25 9.44 -8.73
N GLN A 33 14.96 9.06 -7.68
CA GLN A 33 15.95 9.89 -7.00
C GLN A 33 17.34 9.29 -7.20
N THR A 34 18.33 10.15 -7.43
CA THR A 34 19.76 9.78 -7.50
C THR A 34 20.55 10.47 -6.39
N LEU A 35 21.66 9.88 -5.98
CA LEU A 35 22.63 10.47 -5.07
C LEU A 35 23.80 11.04 -5.89
N LEU A 36 24.12 12.30 -5.66
CA LEU A 36 25.28 12.97 -6.25
C LEU A 36 26.26 13.34 -5.15
N ASP A 37 27.46 12.76 -5.19
CA ASP A 37 28.51 13.08 -4.22
C ASP A 37 29.02 14.52 -4.41
N LEU A 38 29.16 15.25 -3.31
CA LEU A 38 29.61 16.65 -3.32
C LEU A 38 31.12 16.80 -3.52
N ALA A 39 31.87 15.72 -3.30
CA ALA A 39 33.31 15.65 -3.54
C ALA A 39 33.62 14.55 -4.57
N PRO A 40 33.26 14.72 -5.86
CA PRO A 40 33.82 13.86 -6.89
C PRO A 40 35.34 13.99 -6.80
N ALA A 41 36.06 12.87 -6.80
CA ALA A 41 37.52 12.85 -6.64
C ALA A 41 38.14 13.94 -7.53
N ALA A 42 38.57 15.04 -6.90
CA ALA A 42 38.97 16.24 -7.62
C ALA A 42 40.23 15.89 -8.43
N PHE A 43 40.07 15.66 -9.73
CA PHE A 43 41.15 15.58 -10.72
C PHE A 43 42.42 14.85 -10.27
N GLY A 44 42.29 13.72 -9.57
CA GLY A 44 43.43 12.89 -9.14
C GLY A 44 44.33 13.50 -8.06
N ILE A 45 43.95 14.61 -7.39
CA ILE A 45 44.74 15.24 -6.34
C ILE A 45 44.16 14.88 -4.96
N GLY A 46 44.64 13.76 -4.41
CA GLY A 46 44.45 13.36 -3.02
C GLY A 46 43.06 12.81 -2.67
N ALA A 47 43.00 12.03 -1.60
CA ALA A 47 41.73 11.53 -1.05
C ALA A 47 40.93 12.71 -0.49
N ALA A 48 40.01 13.26 -1.29
CA ALA A 48 39.04 14.24 -0.81
C ALA A 48 38.22 13.59 0.32
N LYS A 49 38.17 14.24 1.49
CA LYS A 49 37.31 13.78 2.60
C LYS A 49 35.86 13.73 2.09
N PRO A 50 35.06 12.71 2.44
CA PRO A 50 33.68 12.63 2.00
C PRO A 50 32.90 13.84 2.51
N GLN A 51 32.33 14.63 1.61
CA GLN A 51 31.59 15.87 1.91
C GLN A 51 30.07 15.66 1.96
N GLY A 52 29.63 14.41 1.97
CA GLY A 52 28.21 14.05 1.84
C GLY A 52 27.73 14.01 0.40
N ALA A 53 26.42 13.80 0.23
CA ALA A 53 25.77 13.63 -1.06
C ALA A 53 24.45 14.39 -1.11
N LEU A 54 24.09 14.87 -2.30
CA LEU A 54 22.79 15.44 -2.61
C LEU A 54 21.85 14.37 -3.14
N LYS A 55 20.62 14.32 -2.62
CA LYS A 55 19.55 13.46 -3.16
C LYS A 55 18.66 14.29 -4.06
N LEU A 56 18.70 14.04 -5.36
CA LEU A 56 17.93 14.80 -6.34
C LEU A 56 16.94 13.92 -7.08
N THR A 57 15.73 14.44 -7.29
CA THR A 57 14.75 13.84 -8.20
C THR A 57 15.16 14.14 -9.64
N ILE A 58 15.31 13.10 -10.46
CA ILE A 58 15.81 13.24 -11.84
C ILE A 58 14.82 12.77 -12.90
N GLN A 59 13.87 11.92 -12.54
CA GLN A 59 12.93 11.31 -13.48
C GLN A 59 11.58 11.07 -12.82
N GLN A 60 10.54 11.07 -13.65
CA GLN A 60 9.22 10.52 -13.34
C GLN A 60 9.03 9.25 -14.15
N PHE A 61 8.27 8.30 -13.61
CA PHE A 61 7.88 7.10 -14.35
C PHE A 61 6.37 7.05 -14.57
N TYR A 62 6.01 6.38 -15.66
CA TYR A 62 4.65 6.26 -16.15
C TYR A 62 4.37 4.79 -16.48
N LEU A 63 3.15 4.36 -16.19
CA LEU A 63 2.67 3.01 -16.47
C LEU A 63 2.40 2.83 -17.98
N PRO A 64 2.25 1.59 -18.48
CA PRO A 64 1.97 1.32 -19.90
C PRO A 64 0.82 2.12 -20.51
N ASP A 65 -0.26 2.34 -19.75
CA ASP A 65 -1.41 3.17 -20.16
C ASP A 65 -1.09 4.68 -20.18
N GLY A 66 0.12 5.09 -19.79
CA GLY A 66 0.59 6.48 -19.82
C GLY A 66 0.28 7.30 -18.57
N ARG A 67 -0.47 6.74 -17.60
CA ARG A 67 -0.69 7.39 -16.29
C ARG A 67 0.52 7.28 -15.37
N SER A 68 0.77 8.27 -14.53
CA SER A 68 1.76 8.19 -13.45
C SER A 68 1.16 7.57 -12.18
N THR A 69 2.01 6.98 -11.33
CA THR A 69 1.62 6.60 -9.96
C THR A 69 1.79 7.75 -8.96
N GLN A 70 2.33 8.89 -9.37
CA GLN A 70 2.56 10.04 -8.50
C GLN A 70 1.24 10.50 -7.84
N LEU A 71 1.24 10.66 -6.52
CA LEU A 71 0.09 11.03 -5.66
C LEU A 71 -1.01 9.97 -5.52
N GLU A 72 -1.38 9.28 -6.60
CA GLU A 72 -2.51 8.35 -6.62
C GLU A 72 -2.12 6.91 -6.27
N GLY A 73 -0.90 6.50 -6.60
CA GLY A 73 -0.43 5.13 -6.46
C GLY A 73 -1.13 4.17 -7.44
N VAL A 74 -1.23 2.91 -7.04
CA VAL A 74 -1.96 1.83 -7.71
C VAL A 74 -3.13 1.45 -6.83
N SER A 75 -4.35 1.54 -7.38
CA SER A 75 -5.57 1.14 -6.69
C SER A 75 -5.74 -0.38 -6.69
N SER A 76 -6.14 -0.93 -5.55
CA SER A 76 -6.44 -2.36 -5.44
C SER A 76 -7.79 -2.70 -6.08
N ASP A 77 -7.86 -3.85 -6.75
CA ASP A 77 -9.10 -4.39 -7.30
C ASP A 77 -9.98 -4.99 -6.18
N VAL A 78 -9.37 -5.63 -5.18
CA VAL A 78 -10.04 -6.09 -3.96
C VAL A 78 -9.41 -5.39 -2.75
N ILE A 79 -10.21 -4.57 -2.07
CA ILE A 79 -9.74 -3.76 -0.95
C ILE A 79 -9.88 -4.56 0.35
N LEU A 80 -8.78 -4.68 1.08
CA LEU A 80 -8.75 -5.22 2.44
C LEU A 80 -8.55 -4.06 3.43
N PRO A 81 -9.35 -3.97 4.50
CA PRO A 81 -9.15 -2.96 5.54
C PRO A 81 -7.78 -3.10 6.18
N SER A 82 -7.11 -1.99 6.43
CA SER A 82 -5.81 -1.95 7.10
C SER A 82 -5.63 -0.64 7.84
N MET A 83 -4.72 -0.64 8.83
CA MET A 83 -4.35 0.60 9.53
C MET A 83 -3.51 1.53 8.65
N THR A 84 -2.72 0.98 7.74
CA THR A 84 -1.82 1.74 6.85
C THR A 84 -2.57 2.66 5.91
N ALA A 85 -3.80 2.30 5.53
CA ALA A 85 -4.66 3.14 4.70
C ALA A 85 -5.08 4.46 5.38
N GLU A 86 -5.04 4.55 6.71
CA GLU A 86 -5.48 5.73 7.47
C GLU A 86 -4.34 6.66 7.91
N MET A 87 -3.11 6.16 7.83
CA MET A 87 -1.92 6.89 8.25
C MET A 87 -1.52 7.94 7.20
N ASP A 88 -1.06 9.10 7.66
CA ASP A 88 -0.54 10.19 6.81
C ASP A 88 0.90 9.89 6.37
N ILE A 89 1.07 8.80 5.60
CA ILE A 89 2.38 8.30 5.14
C ILE A 89 2.46 8.19 3.61
N SER A 90 1.53 8.83 2.90
CA SER A 90 1.48 8.78 1.43
C SER A 90 2.29 9.92 0.81
N GLU A 91 2.57 9.82 -0.49
CA GLU A 91 3.27 10.90 -1.24
C GLU A 91 2.45 12.20 -1.20
N THR A 92 1.12 12.12 -1.13
CA THR A 92 0.23 13.29 -1.00
C THR A 92 0.39 14.04 0.32
N ASP A 93 0.94 13.39 1.35
CA ASP A 93 1.09 13.98 2.68
C ASP A 93 2.44 14.73 2.84
N LEU A 94 3.28 14.73 1.81
CA LEU A 94 4.53 15.49 1.78
C LEU A 94 4.26 16.99 1.57
N ASP A 95 5.19 17.84 2.02
CA ASP A 95 5.05 19.30 1.90
C ASP A 95 5.09 19.80 0.45
N TYR A 96 5.90 19.17 -0.41
CA TYR A 96 6.16 19.61 -1.78
C TYR A 96 6.21 18.44 -2.79
N PRO A 97 5.17 17.61 -2.91
CA PRO A 97 5.16 16.53 -3.88
C PRO A 97 4.98 17.10 -5.28
N LEU A 98 5.60 16.44 -6.27
CA LEU A 98 5.36 16.81 -7.66
C LEU A 98 3.91 16.53 -8.05
N PRO A 99 3.29 17.38 -8.90
CA PRO A 99 1.95 17.13 -9.40
C PRO A 99 1.92 15.86 -10.26
N MET A 100 0.75 15.26 -10.34
CA MET A 100 0.51 14.15 -11.25
C MET A 100 0.56 14.63 -12.70
N ASP A 101 1.08 13.79 -13.57
CA ASP A 101 1.18 14.03 -15.01
C ASP A 101 0.84 12.74 -15.79
N THR A 102 0.57 12.88 -17.09
CA THR A 102 0.24 11.77 -17.99
C THR A 102 0.98 11.90 -19.32
N VAL A 103 1.37 10.77 -19.89
CA VAL A 103 2.02 10.68 -21.20
C VAL A 103 1.20 9.82 -22.15
N LYS A 104 1.58 9.82 -23.43
CA LYS A 104 0.93 8.96 -24.43
C LYS A 104 1.13 7.48 -24.09
N ALA A 105 0.01 6.77 -23.92
CA ALA A 105 -0.02 5.32 -23.75
C ALA A 105 0.80 4.60 -24.82
N GLN A 106 1.51 3.55 -24.42
CA GLN A 106 2.25 2.69 -25.33
C GLN A 106 1.43 1.45 -25.69
N PRO A 107 1.44 0.99 -26.95
CA PRO A 107 0.78 -0.25 -27.31
C PRO A 107 1.34 -1.42 -26.49
N HIS A 108 0.46 -2.14 -25.79
CA HIS A 108 0.79 -3.32 -25.02
C HIS A 108 -0.35 -4.35 -25.10
N LYS A 109 -0.14 -5.54 -24.53
CA LYS A 109 -1.12 -6.62 -24.56
C LYS A 109 -2.06 -6.50 -23.37
N HIS A 110 -3.35 -6.69 -23.60
CA HIS A 110 -4.32 -6.96 -22.54
C HIS A 110 -4.58 -8.46 -22.51
N TYR A 111 -4.37 -9.08 -21.35
CA TYR A 111 -4.58 -10.52 -21.16
C TYR A 111 -6.02 -10.86 -20.75
N SER A 112 -6.83 -9.85 -20.39
CA SER A 112 -8.22 -9.98 -19.97
C SER A 112 -8.45 -11.06 -18.91
N MET A 113 -7.49 -11.19 -17.99
CA MET A 113 -7.58 -12.12 -16.86
C MET A 113 -8.34 -11.49 -15.68
N VAL A 114 -8.60 -10.19 -15.71
CA VAL A 114 -9.26 -9.45 -14.62
C VAL A 114 -10.38 -8.58 -15.18
N ASP A 115 -11.44 -9.22 -15.67
CA ASP A 115 -12.61 -8.50 -16.16
C ASP A 115 -13.45 -7.89 -15.00
N SER A 116 -14.42 -7.04 -15.35
CA SER A 116 -15.30 -6.40 -14.38
C SER A 116 -16.19 -7.39 -13.60
N ALA A 117 -16.58 -8.50 -14.21
CA ALA A 117 -17.45 -9.51 -13.60
C ALA A 117 -16.69 -10.30 -12.51
N ILE A 118 -15.46 -10.71 -12.81
CA ILE A 118 -14.52 -11.33 -11.88
C ILE A 118 -14.27 -10.38 -10.71
N LYS A 119 -13.93 -9.11 -10.97
CA LYS A 119 -13.72 -8.11 -9.91
C LYS A 119 -14.92 -7.98 -8.99
N SER A 120 -16.12 -7.79 -9.55
CA SER A 120 -17.34 -7.64 -8.76
C SER A 120 -17.68 -8.86 -7.89
N THR A 121 -17.40 -10.05 -8.41
CA THR A 121 -17.63 -11.32 -7.70
C THR A 121 -16.65 -11.45 -6.54
N LEU A 122 -15.36 -11.21 -6.78
CA LEU A 122 -14.33 -11.29 -5.74
C LEU A 122 -14.52 -10.25 -4.64
N GLN A 123 -14.89 -9.02 -4.99
CA GLN A 123 -15.23 -7.98 -4.03
C GLN A 123 -16.41 -8.40 -3.14
N SER A 124 -17.46 -8.99 -3.72
CA SER A 124 -18.63 -9.45 -2.97
C SER A 124 -18.30 -10.59 -2.01
N LEU A 125 -17.55 -11.60 -2.49
CA LEU A 125 -17.13 -12.75 -1.68
C LEU A 125 -16.20 -12.33 -0.54
N SER A 126 -15.25 -11.42 -0.81
CA SER A 126 -14.34 -10.91 0.21
C SER A 126 -15.08 -10.08 1.25
N ALA A 127 -16.00 -9.20 0.84
CA ALA A 127 -16.82 -8.41 1.75
C ALA A 127 -17.66 -9.29 2.70
N GLU A 128 -18.23 -10.40 2.20
CA GLU A 128 -18.98 -11.35 3.02
C GLU A 128 -18.09 -12.04 4.08
N ARG A 129 -16.86 -12.43 3.71
CA ARG A 129 -15.92 -13.06 4.65
C ARG A 129 -15.41 -12.07 5.70
N ILE A 130 -15.06 -10.86 5.27
CA ILE A 130 -14.63 -9.78 6.17
C ILE A 130 -15.73 -9.47 7.20
N ALA A 131 -16.99 -9.40 6.77
CA ALA A 131 -18.12 -9.13 7.67
C ALA A 131 -18.37 -10.25 8.69
N LYS A 132 -18.02 -11.50 8.37
CA LYS A 132 -18.19 -12.66 9.26
C LYS A 132 -17.00 -12.90 10.19
N ASN A 133 -15.83 -12.35 9.86
CA ASN A 133 -14.59 -12.60 10.59
C ASN A 133 -14.46 -11.65 11.80
N THR A 134 -14.25 -12.22 12.98
CA THR A 134 -14.14 -11.47 14.24
C THR A 134 -12.91 -10.57 14.31
N ASP A 135 -11.79 -10.97 13.72
CA ASP A 135 -10.54 -10.21 13.77
C ASP A 135 -10.56 -9.02 12.81
N PHE A 136 -11.18 -9.17 11.64
CA PHE A 136 -11.51 -8.02 10.79
C PHE A 136 -12.48 -7.06 11.49
N GLY A 137 -13.46 -7.57 12.23
CA GLY A 137 -14.34 -6.73 13.07
C GLY A 137 -13.56 -5.90 14.10
N LYS A 138 -12.59 -6.50 14.79
CA LYS A 138 -11.69 -5.78 15.72
C LYS A 138 -10.85 -4.72 15.00
N LEU A 139 -10.29 -5.06 13.83
CA LEU A 139 -9.51 -4.14 13.01
C LEU A 139 -10.34 -2.93 12.57
N LEU A 140 -11.57 -3.14 12.12
CA LEU A 140 -12.47 -2.06 11.73
C LEU A 140 -12.81 -1.14 12.91
N GLY A 141 -13.04 -1.70 14.09
CA GLY A 141 -13.23 -0.91 15.32
C GLY A 141 -12.00 -0.05 15.66
N ARG A 142 -10.79 -0.58 15.46
CA ARG A 142 -9.54 0.20 15.64
C ARG A 142 -9.38 1.31 14.63
N ILE A 143 -9.68 1.03 13.35
CA ILE A 143 -9.68 2.04 12.28
C ILE A 143 -10.63 3.18 12.64
N GLU A 144 -11.82 2.87 13.15
CA GLU A 144 -12.79 3.88 13.57
C GLU A 144 -12.30 4.70 14.78
N ALA A 145 -11.73 4.05 15.80
CA ALA A 145 -11.14 4.73 16.95
C ALA A 145 -9.99 5.66 16.55
N TYR A 146 -9.10 5.19 15.66
CA TYR A 146 -8.00 5.97 15.12
C TYR A 146 -8.50 7.19 14.34
N ARG A 147 -9.49 7.02 13.46
CA ARG A 147 -10.12 8.14 12.73
C ARG A 147 -10.71 9.17 13.68
N LYS A 148 -11.38 8.73 14.76
CA LYS A 148 -11.93 9.63 15.78
C LYS A 148 -10.81 10.42 16.46
N GLN A 149 -9.75 9.74 16.89
CA GLN A 149 -8.58 10.37 17.53
C GLN A 149 -7.88 11.38 16.61
N LYS A 150 -7.69 11.02 15.33
CA LYS A 150 -7.08 11.90 14.32
C LYS A 150 -7.87 13.19 14.10
N ASN A 151 -9.20 13.12 14.21
CA ASN A 151 -10.08 14.27 14.10
C ASN A 151 -10.15 15.14 15.37
N GLU A 152 -9.64 14.67 16.51
CA GLU A 152 -9.54 15.45 17.74
C GLU A 152 -8.40 16.48 17.67
N LYS A 153 -8.75 17.73 17.38
CA LYS A 153 -7.79 18.85 17.31
C LYS A 153 -7.46 19.49 18.67
N LEU A 154 -8.18 19.13 19.72
CA LEU A 154 -8.09 19.76 21.04
C LEU A 154 -7.72 18.73 22.09
N ILE A 155 -6.76 19.08 22.93
CA ILE A 155 -6.31 18.25 24.06
C ILE A 155 -6.87 18.86 25.35
N PRO A 156 -7.56 18.08 26.21
CA PRO A 156 -8.05 18.59 27.47
C PRO A 156 -6.88 18.99 28.40
N LEU A 157 -6.98 20.18 29.01
CA LEU A 157 -5.98 20.69 29.96
C LEU A 157 -6.25 20.25 31.40
N LYS A 158 -7.45 19.72 31.68
CA LYS A 158 -7.81 19.18 32.99
C LYS A 158 -7.11 17.84 33.20
N GLU A 159 -6.33 17.74 34.27
CA GLU A 159 -5.46 16.59 34.54
C GLU A 159 -6.21 15.24 34.54
N SER A 160 -7.39 15.17 35.18
CA SER A 160 -8.18 13.93 35.23
C SER A 160 -8.57 13.44 33.83
N ASP A 161 -8.97 14.36 32.96
CA ASP A 161 -9.50 14.06 31.64
C ASP A 161 -8.35 13.74 30.68
N TYR A 162 -7.20 14.40 30.86
CA TYR A 162 -5.96 14.08 30.16
C TYR A 162 -5.41 12.69 30.54
N MET A 163 -5.40 12.34 31.83
CA MET A 163 -4.94 11.03 32.29
C MET A 163 -5.86 9.90 31.84
N ALA A 164 -7.18 10.13 31.83
CA ALA A 164 -8.16 9.18 31.29
C ALA A 164 -7.88 8.89 29.80
N ARG A 165 -7.73 9.94 28.98
CA ARG A 165 -7.36 9.83 27.56
C ARG A 165 -6.06 9.07 27.37
N ARG A 166 -5.03 9.40 28.15
CA ARG A 166 -3.71 8.74 28.04
C ARG A 166 -3.79 7.26 28.39
N LYS A 167 -4.61 6.89 29.39
CA LYS A 167 -4.81 5.51 29.79
C LYS A 167 -5.48 4.71 28.68
N GLU A 168 -6.54 5.23 28.08
CA GLU A 168 -7.22 4.61 26.93
C GLU A 168 -6.24 4.36 25.77
N THR A 169 -5.50 5.39 25.34
CA THR A 169 -4.50 5.25 24.27
C THR A 169 -3.36 4.30 24.64
N SER A 170 -2.96 4.22 25.91
CA SER A 170 -1.92 3.27 26.33
C SER A 170 -2.40 1.82 26.31
N MET A 171 -3.65 1.57 26.69
CA MET A 171 -4.25 0.24 26.64
C MET A 171 -4.40 -0.23 25.19
N GLU A 172 -4.82 0.65 24.29
CA GLU A 172 -4.87 0.36 22.84
C GLU A 172 -3.49 -0.02 22.28
N LYS A 173 -2.43 0.72 22.65
CA LYS A 173 -1.05 0.42 22.23
C LYS A 173 -0.50 -0.88 22.82
N GLU A 174 -0.91 -1.24 24.03
CA GLU A 174 -0.54 -2.51 24.65
C GLU A 174 -1.23 -3.68 23.97
N GLU A 175 -2.51 -3.54 23.63
CA GLU A 175 -3.22 -4.51 22.80
C GLU A 175 -2.54 -4.66 21.44
N GLU A 176 -2.20 -3.58 20.73
CA GLU A 176 -1.47 -3.64 19.45
C GLU A 176 -0.17 -4.45 19.54
N LYS A 177 0.64 -4.21 20.58
CA LYS A 177 1.88 -4.96 20.79
C LYS A 177 1.67 -6.45 21.04
N GLN A 178 0.51 -6.86 21.56
CA GLN A 178 0.19 -8.28 21.72
C GLN A 178 -0.08 -8.97 20.37
N PHE A 179 -0.59 -8.24 19.37
CA PHE A 179 -0.73 -8.76 18.00
C PHE A 179 0.61 -8.77 17.26
N ASP A 180 1.54 -7.91 17.65
CA ASP A 180 2.87 -7.79 17.05
C ASP A 180 3.87 -8.78 17.66
N ASN A 181 3.54 -10.08 17.59
CA ASN A 181 4.37 -11.12 18.17
C ASN A 181 5.63 -11.34 17.32
N LYS A 182 6.76 -10.86 17.84
CA LYS A 182 8.07 -10.86 17.16
C LYS A 182 8.53 -12.26 16.71
N ALA A 183 8.07 -13.33 17.37
CA ALA A 183 8.37 -14.72 17.01
C ALA A 183 7.69 -15.19 15.71
N GLU A 184 6.63 -14.51 15.27
CA GLU A 184 5.94 -14.86 14.02
C GLU A 184 6.49 -14.12 12.80
N ARG A 185 7.25 -13.02 13.00
CA ARG A 185 7.90 -12.25 11.93
C ARG A 185 9.03 -13.01 11.23
N ASP A 186 9.55 -14.07 11.84
CA ASP A 186 10.59 -14.93 11.25
C ASP A 186 10.02 -15.93 10.24
N LYS A 187 8.68 -16.10 10.17
CA LYS A 187 8.03 -16.90 9.13
C LYS A 187 8.03 -16.13 7.81
N ILE A 188 8.38 -16.81 6.72
CA ILE A 188 8.34 -16.24 5.36
C ILE A 188 6.92 -15.81 4.98
N PHE A 189 5.90 -16.54 5.45
CA PHE A 189 4.50 -16.20 5.30
C PHE A 189 3.79 -16.32 6.64
N LEU A 190 3.27 -15.20 7.14
CA LEU A 190 2.55 -15.15 8.40
C LEU A 190 1.12 -15.65 8.18
N SER A 191 0.70 -16.67 8.93
CA SER A 191 -0.69 -17.14 8.90
C SER A 191 -1.53 -16.25 9.82
N ASP A 192 -1.90 -15.07 9.34
CA ASP A 192 -2.82 -14.16 10.00
C ASP A 192 -4.13 -14.04 9.21
N PHE A 193 -5.15 -13.46 9.84
CA PHE A 193 -6.48 -13.28 9.23
C PHE A 193 -6.45 -12.48 7.93
N TYR A 194 -5.45 -11.61 7.75
CA TYR A 194 -5.29 -10.77 6.57
C TYR A 194 -4.74 -11.58 5.39
N ASN A 195 -3.67 -12.33 5.61
CA ASN A 195 -3.03 -13.21 4.63
C ASN A 195 -3.90 -14.42 4.30
N GLU A 196 -4.68 -14.93 5.25
CA GLU A 196 -5.70 -15.93 4.98
C GLU A 196 -6.76 -15.40 4.00
N GLU A 197 -7.19 -14.14 4.15
CA GLU A 197 -8.12 -13.55 3.18
C GLU A 197 -7.48 -13.34 1.81
N ILE A 198 -6.20 -12.96 1.74
CA ILE A 198 -5.46 -12.92 0.46
C ILE A 198 -5.48 -14.30 -0.22
N LEU A 199 -5.23 -15.38 0.53
CA LEU A 199 -5.27 -16.74 -0.02
C LEU A 199 -6.68 -17.13 -0.47
N ASN A 200 -7.72 -16.76 0.29
CA ASN A 200 -9.11 -17.00 -0.10
C ASN A 200 -9.47 -16.28 -1.41
N VAL A 201 -9.09 -15.00 -1.54
CA VAL A 201 -9.28 -14.21 -2.77
C VAL A 201 -8.51 -14.83 -3.93
N ALA A 202 -7.28 -15.31 -3.71
CA ALA A 202 -6.50 -15.97 -4.74
C ALA A 202 -7.16 -17.28 -5.22
N VAL A 203 -7.70 -18.08 -4.30
CA VAL A 203 -8.43 -19.32 -4.63
C VAL A 203 -9.69 -18.99 -5.44
N ASP A 204 -10.45 -17.98 -5.02
CA ASP A 204 -11.65 -17.57 -5.75
C ASP A 204 -11.31 -17.02 -7.14
N TYR A 205 -10.23 -16.26 -7.26
CA TYR A 205 -9.74 -15.75 -8.54
C TYR A 205 -9.39 -16.89 -9.51
N VAL A 206 -8.67 -17.92 -9.04
CA VAL A 206 -8.36 -19.10 -9.87
C VAL A 206 -9.62 -19.83 -10.29
N LYS A 207 -10.63 -19.97 -9.41
CA LYS A 207 -11.92 -20.58 -9.77
C LYS A 207 -12.67 -19.74 -10.81
N SER A 208 -12.68 -18.42 -10.67
CA SER A 208 -13.29 -17.51 -11.66
C SER A 208 -12.60 -17.60 -13.02
N LEU A 209 -11.27 -17.64 -13.04
CA LEU A 209 -10.51 -17.86 -14.28
C LEU A 209 -10.82 -19.23 -14.92
N ALA A 210 -10.98 -20.28 -14.10
CA ALA A 210 -11.36 -21.60 -14.58
C ALA A 210 -12.75 -21.59 -15.22
N ALA A 211 -13.73 -20.95 -14.57
CA ALA A 211 -15.09 -20.83 -15.07
C ALA A 211 -15.15 -20.01 -16.37
N ALA A 212 -14.26 -19.03 -16.53
CA ALA A 212 -14.15 -18.20 -17.73
C ALA A 212 -13.30 -18.85 -18.86
N ASN A 213 -12.79 -20.08 -18.70
CA ASN A 213 -11.86 -20.72 -19.65
C ASN A 213 -10.59 -19.89 -19.93
N LEU A 214 -10.16 -19.08 -18.97
CA LEU A 214 -8.96 -18.24 -19.08
C LEU A 214 -7.70 -18.89 -18.48
N LEU A 215 -7.86 -20.06 -17.83
CA LEU A 215 -6.73 -20.87 -17.43
C LEU A 215 -6.13 -21.56 -18.66
N VAL A 216 -4.88 -21.22 -18.96
CA VAL A 216 -4.09 -21.99 -19.92
C VAL A 216 -3.80 -23.35 -19.30
N THR A 217 -4.67 -24.34 -19.55
CA THR A 217 -4.29 -25.75 -19.44
C THR A 217 -3.29 -26.02 -20.55
N LYS A 218 -2.00 -26.01 -20.21
CA LYS A 218 -1.01 -26.72 -21.03
C LYS A 218 -1.18 -28.21 -20.83
#